data_AF-A0A940M0J2-F1
#
_entry.id   AF-A0A940M0J2-F1
#
_cell.length_a   1.000
_cell.length_b   1.000
_cell.length_c   1.000
_cell.angle_alpha   90.00
_cell.angle_beta   90.00
_cell.angle_gamma   90.00
#
_symmetry.space_group_name_H-M   'P 1'
#
loop_
_entity.id
_entity.type
_entity.pdbx_description
1 polymer ?
#
loop_
_entity_poly.entity_id
_entity_poly.type
_entity_poly.pdbx_seq_one_letter_code
_entity_poly.pdbx_strand_id
1 'polypeptide(L)'
;MWAMLQGRSNRATYWTLFAVLAGLFLLARVLGVTPPGLGELALVMLAVPRLHDLGLTGWLVAMPIAGEIVFVGLLIRANVPVEAMLEAIGLLVVAILAMLVVLGSVPGNRAANRFGEPPAPGSGLLPKRQRR
;
A
#
# COMPACT_ATOMS: atom_id res chain seq x y z
N MET A 1 -7.21 -3.96 12.99
CA MET A 1 -6.03 -3.66 12.14
C MET A 1 -5.01 -4.79 12.15
N TRP A 2 -4.58 -5.27 13.32
CA TRP A 2 -3.61 -6.36 13.49
C TRP A 2 -3.93 -7.65 12.69
N ALA A 3 -5.18 -8.12 12.74
CA ALA A 3 -5.60 -9.34 12.03
C ALA A 3 -5.51 -9.23 10.49
N MET A 4 -5.64 -8.02 9.92
CA MET A 4 -5.49 -7.84 8.46
C MET A 4 -4.03 -7.90 8.03
N LEU A 5 -3.13 -7.35 8.85
CA LEU A 5 -1.69 -7.32 8.56
C LEU A 5 -1.03 -8.69 8.69
N GLN A 6 -1.58 -9.59 9.50
CA GLN A 6 -1.08 -10.96 9.62
C GLN A 6 -1.55 -11.89 8.48
N GLY A 7 -2.61 -11.51 7.76
CA GLY A 7 -3.22 -12.33 6.72
C GLY A 7 -2.69 -12.07 5.31
N ARG A 8 -3.35 -12.70 4.34
CA ARG A 8 -3.09 -12.59 2.90
C ARG A 8 -4.25 -11.87 2.22
N SER A 9 -3.96 -10.99 1.26
CA SER A 9 -4.99 -10.32 0.44
C SER A 9 -4.94 -10.77 -1.02
N ASN A 10 -6.07 -11.23 -1.56
CA ASN A 10 -6.20 -11.48 -3.00
C ASN A 10 -6.27 -10.15 -3.77
N ARG A 11 -6.17 -10.23 -5.10
CA ARG A 11 -6.22 -9.05 -5.99
C ARG A 11 -7.53 -8.27 -5.90
N ALA A 12 -8.67 -8.95 -5.78
CA ALA A 12 -9.97 -8.26 -5.71
C ALA A 12 -10.04 -7.39 -4.45
N THR A 13 -9.73 -7.96 -3.28
CA THR A 13 -9.65 -7.25 -2.00
C THR A 13 -8.61 -6.13 -2.06
N TYR A 14 -7.43 -6.38 -2.65
CA TYR A 14 -6.39 -5.37 -2.83
C TYR A 14 -6.90 -4.16 -3.62
N TRP A 15 -7.47 -4.38 -4.82
CA TRP A 15 -7.96 -3.29 -5.68
C TRP A 15 -9.18 -2.58 -5.09
N THR A 16 -10.06 -3.31 -4.38
CA THR A 16 -11.16 -2.68 -3.64
C THR A 16 -10.63 -1.76 -2.55
N LEU A 17 -9.69 -2.21 -1.72
CA LEU A 17 -9.10 -1.37 -0.68
C LEU A 17 -8.32 -0.20 -1.28
N PHE A 18 -7.59 -0.43 -2.37
CA PHE A 18 -6.88 0.61 -3.10
C PHE A 18 -7.84 1.71 -3.56
N ALA A 19 -8.95 1.33 -4.20
CA ALA A 19 -9.96 2.28 -4.68
C ALA A 19 -10.63 3.05 -3.52
N VAL A 20 -10.95 2.37 -2.42
CA VAL A 20 -11.51 3.00 -1.22
C VAL A 20 -10.53 4.02 -0.63
N LEU A 21 -9.26 3.64 -0.45
CA LEU A 21 -8.23 4.52 0.09
C LEU A 21 -7.96 5.71 -0.84
N ALA A 22 -7.92 5.50 -2.15
CA ALA A 22 -7.79 6.57 -3.13
C ALA A 22 -8.98 7.54 -3.07
N GLY A 23 -10.21 7.02 -2.94
CA GLY A 23 -11.41 7.84 -2.76
C GLY A 23 -11.39 8.66 -1.47
N LEU A 24 -10.97 8.06 -0.35
CA LEU A 24 -10.80 8.76 0.93
C LEU A 24 -9.71 9.84 0.86
N PHE A 25 -8.60 9.55 0.16
CA PHE A 25 -7.52 10.52 -0.05
C PHE A 25 -8.01 11.72 -0.87
N LEU A 26 -8.73 11.47 -1.97
CA LEU A 26 -9.34 12.52 -2.78
C LEU A 26 -10.31 13.37 -1.97
N LEU A 27 -11.17 12.72 -1.16
CA LEU A 27 -12.11 13.42 -0.29
C LEU A 27 -11.37 14.31 0.73
N ALA A 28 -10.35 13.77 1.40
CA ALA A 28 -9.53 14.54 2.34
C ALA A 28 -8.84 15.74 1.67
N ARG A 29 -8.43 15.60 0.39
CA ARG A 29 -7.83 16.68 -0.39
C ARG A 29 -8.83 17.78 -0.75
N VAL A 30 -10.05 17.41 -1.13
CA VAL A 30 -11.16 18.34 -1.44
C VAL A 30 -11.57 19.12 -0.20
N LEU A 31 -11.61 18.46 0.96
CA LEU A 31 -11.94 19.06 2.24
C LEU A 31 -10.79 19.86 2.88
N GLY A 32 -9.58 19.80 2.31
CA GLY A 32 -8.40 20.51 2.84
C GLY A 32 -7.84 19.92 4.14
N VAL A 33 -8.14 18.67 4.46
CA VAL A 33 -7.80 18.01 5.75
C VAL A 33 -6.85 16.83 5.58
N THR A 34 -5.90 16.90 4.65
CA THR A 34 -4.97 15.78 4.40
C THR A 34 -4.02 15.61 5.58
N PRO A 35 -4.17 14.56 6.42
CA PRO A 35 -3.30 14.39 7.56
C PRO A 35 -1.93 13.87 7.12
N PRO A 36 -0.84 14.29 7.78
CA PRO A 36 0.48 13.71 7.54
C PRO A 36 0.45 12.21 7.88
N GLY A 37 1.16 11.38 7.11
CA GLY A 37 1.24 9.94 7.36
C GLY A 37 0.16 9.07 6.70
N LEU A 38 -0.85 9.68 6.04
CA LEU A 38 -1.95 8.92 5.43
C LEU A 38 -1.47 8.03 4.26
N GLY A 39 -0.49 8.50 3.49
CA GLY A 39 0.07 7.75 2.36
C GLY A 39 0.82 6.50 2.82
N GLU A 40 1.60 6.64 3.87
CA GLU A 40 2.40 5.59 4.50
C GLU A 40 1.49 4.55 5.16
N LEU A 41 0.42 5.00 5.82
CA LEU A 41 -0.60 4.09 6.35
C LEU A 41 -1.27 3.29 5.23
N ALA A 42 -1.65 3.95 4.13
CA ALA A 42 -2.24 3.27 2.96
C ALA A 42 -1.26 2.26 2.34
N LEU A 43 0.02 2.64 2.20
CA LEU A 43 1.10 1.79 1.72
C LEU A 43 1.24 0.53 2.58
N VAL A 44 1.29 0.66 3.91
CA VAL A 44 1.38 -0.49 4.83
C VAL A 44 0.15 -1.39 4.72
N MET A 45 -1.05 -0.80 4.76
CA MET A 45 -2.32 -1.54 4.74
C MET A 45 -2.52 -2.33 3.44
N LEU A 46 -2.05 -1.81 2.31
CA LEU A 46 -2.15 -2.46 1.01
C LEU A 46 -1.00 -3.44 0.75
N ALA A 47 0.24 -3.03 1.01
CA ALA A 47 1.42 -3.78 0.60
C ALA A 47 1.68 -4.99 1.50
N VAL A 48 1.53 -4.88 2.82
CA VAL A 48 1.89 -5.97 3.75
C VAL A 48 1.08 -7.25 3.47
N PRO A 49 -0.27 -7.23 3.44
CA PRO A 49 -1.04 -8.46 3.18
C PRO A 49 -0.85 -8.98 1.74
N ARG A 50 -0.50 -8.08 0.81
CA ARG A 50 -0.24 -8.44 -0.60
C ARG A 50 1.11 -9.12 -0.76
N LEU A 51 2.15 -8.64 -0.06
CA LEU A 51 3.46 -9.28 0.01
C LEU A 51 3.36 -10.66 0.66
N HIS A 52 2.56 -10.79 1.72
CA HIS A 52 2.26 -12.09 2.33
C HIS A 52 1.57 -13.05 1.35
N ASP A 53 0.67 -12.55 0.49
CA ASP A 53 0.05 -13.36 -0.55
C ASP A 53 1.06 -13.85 -1.61
N LEU A 54 2.14 -13.10 -1.85
CA LEU A 54 3.26 -13.51 -2.69
C LEU A 54 4.27 -14.42 -1.97
N GLY A 55 4.08 -14.70 -0.67
CA GLY A 55 5.04 -15.45 0.15
C GLY A 55 6.25 -14.63 0.62
N LEU A 56 6.26 -13.33 0.36
CA LEU A 56 7.31 -12.40 0.76
C LEU A 56 7.04 -11.83 2.17
N THR A 57 8.08 -11.29 2.80
CA THR A 57 7.93 -10.64 4.13
C THR A 57 7.29 -9.26 3.99
N GLY A 58 6.33 -8.93 4.87
CA GLY A 58 5.73 -7.59 4.94
C GLY A 58 6.73 -6.48 5.23
N TRP A 59 7.88 -6.81 5.85
CA TRP A 59 8.97 -5.88 6.10
C TRP A 59 9.57 -5.24 4.84
N LEU A 60 9.32 -5.80 3.65
CA LEU A 60 9.73 -5.16 2.40
C LEU A 60 9.07 -3.79 2.18
N VAL A 61 7.95 -3.50 2.86
CA VAL A 61 7.33 -2.16 2.84
C VAL A 61 8.21 -1.10 3.52
N ALA A 62 9.17 -1.50 4.36
CA ALA A 62 10.13 -0.57 4.96
C ALA A 62 11.08 0.04 3.91
N MET A 63 11.30 -0.63 2.77
CA MET A 63 12.19 -0.12 1.72
C MET A 63 11.71 1.22 1.12
N PRO A 64 10.48 1.35 0.61
CA PRO A 64 10.00 2.64 0.11
C PRO A 64 9.96 3.72 1.21
N ILE A 65 9.60 3.36 2.45
CA ILE A 65 9.56 4.31 3.57
C ILE A 65 10.97 4.82 3.92
N ALA A 66 11.93 3.91 4.07
CA ALA A 66 13.33 4.28 4.33
C ALA A 66 13.93 5.06 3.15
N GLY A 67 13.60 4.67 1.92
CA GLY A 67 14.00 5.37 0.71
C GLY A 67 13.49 6.81 0.69
N GLU A 68 12.24 7.04 1.05
CA GLU A 68 11.66 8.38 1.19
C GLU A 68 12.37 9.22 2.24
N ILE A 69 12.58 8.67 3.45
CA ILE A 69 13.28 9.37 4.54
C ILE A 69 14.69 9.78 4.10
N VAL A 70 15.44 8.85 3.50
CA VAL A 70 16.80 9.11 3.02
C VAL A 70 16.76 10.15 1.90
N PHE A 71 15.86 10.01 0.94
CA PHE A 71 15.75 10.93 -0.20
C PHE A 71 15.44 12.36 0.25
N VAL A 72 14.42 12.56 1.09
CA VAL A 72 14.07 13.87 1.65
C VAL A 72 15.22 14.43 2.50
N GLY A 73 15.85 13.60 3.32
CA GLY A 73 17.02 13.99 4.13
C GLY A 73 18.20 14.49 3.28
N LEU A 74 18.46 13.86 2.13
CA LEU A 74 19.49 14.30 1.19
C LEU A 74 19.15 15.63 0.52
N LEU A 75 17.90 15.87 0.13
CA LEU A 75 17.45 17.14 -0.44
C LEU A 75 17.61 18.30 0.57
N ILE A 76 17.22 18.07 1.83
CA ILE A 76 17.42 19.04 2.91
C ILE A 76 18.92 19.30 3.13
N ARG A 77 19.73 18.25 3.22
CA ARG A 77 21.18 18.36 3.42
C ARG A 77 21.89 19.10 2.28
N ALA A 78 21.36 19.03 1.07
CA ALA A 78 21.85 19.73 -0.11
C ALA A 78 21.32 21.17 -0.24
N ASN A 79 20.48 21.65 0.69
CA ASN A 79 19.81 22.96 0.64
C ASN A 79 19.06 23.18 -0.68
N VAL A 80 18.38 22.15 -1.18
CA VAL A 80 17.56 22.25 -2.39
C VAL A 80 16.38 23.21 -2.13
N PRO A 81 16.06 24.13 -3.06
CA PRO A 81 14.90 25.00 -2.94
C PRO A 81 13.61 24.22 -2.72
N VAL A 82 12.66 24.78 -1.96
CA VAL A 82 11.43 24.09 -1.57
C VAL A 82 10.62 23.66 -2.80
N GLU A 83 10.57 24.50 -3.84
CA GLU A 83 9.86 24.22 -5.08
C GLU A 83 10.42 22.97 -5.77
N ALA A 84 11.74 22.89 -5.93
CA ALA A 84 12.42 21.74 -6.52
C ALA A 84 12.28 20.48 -5.63
N MET A 85 12.24 20.65 -4.31
CA MET A 85 12.00 19.55 -3.38
C MET A 85 10.59 18.97 -3.53
N LEU A 86 9.57 19.83 -3.68
CA LEU A 86 8.18 19.40 -3.90
C LEU A 86 8.02 18.65 -5.23
N GLU A 87 8.66 19.12 -6.30
CA GLU A 87 8.69 18.42 -7.58
C GLU A 87 9.34 17.02 -7.46
N ALA A 88 10.49 16.96 -6.79
CA ALA A 88 11.24 15.71 -6.58
C ALA A 88 10.44 14.71 -5.71
N ILE A 89 9.80 15.17 -4.65
CA ILE A 89 8.91 14.34 -3.81
C ILE A 89 7.70 13.88 -4.61
N GLY A 90 7.13 14.74 -5.47
CA GLY A 90 6.04 14.38 -6.37
C GLY A 90 6.40 13.19 -7.27
N LEU A 91 7.60 13.20 -7.85
CA LEU A 91 8.10 12.07 -8.65
C LEU A 91 8.28 10.79 -7.83
N LEU A 92 8.78 10.89 -6.60
CA LEU A 92 8.90 9.75 -5.70
C LEU A 92 7.53 9.14 -5.38
N VAL A 93 6.52 9.97 -5.10
CA VAL A 93 5.14 9.51 -4.85
C VAL A 93 4.59 8.78 -6.07
N VAL A 94 4.83 9.28 -7.28
CA VAL A 94 4.44 8.59 -8.53
C VAL A 94 5.14 7.24 -8.66
N ALA A 95 6.43 7.14 -8.31
CA ALA A 95 7.16 5.87 -8.33
C ALA A 95 6.59 4.85 -7.32
N ILE A 96 6.24 5.28 -6.10
CA ILE A 96 5.59 4.44 -5.09
C ILE A 96 4.21 3.99 -5.56
N LEU A 97 3.45 4.87 -6.19
CA LEU A 97 2.15 4.54 -6.78
C LEU A 97 2.29 3.48 -7.89
N ALA A 98 3.27 3.64 -8.78
CA ALA A 98 3.56 2.67 -9.84
C ALA A 98 3.95 1.30 -9.24
N MET A 99 4.77 1.29 -8.19
CA MET A 99 5.12 0.08 -7.45
C MET A 99 3.88 -0.61 -6.86
N LEU A 100 2.96 0.15 -6.25
CA LEU A 100 1.69 -0.39 -5.74
C LEU A 100 0.84 -1.00 -6.85
N VAL A 101 0.71 -0.32 -7.99
CA VAL A 101 -0.01 -0.84 -9.16
C VAL A 101 0.59 -2.15 -9.66
N VAL A 102 1.92 -2.23 -9.75
CA VAL A 102 2.63 -3.47 -10.11
C VAL A 102 2.36 -4.57 -9.08
N LEU A 103 2.50 -4.28 -7.79
CA LEU A 103 2.28 -5.23 -6.70
C LEU A 103 0.83 -5.78 -6.68
N GLY A 104 -0.17 -4.94 -6.98
CA GLY A 104 -1.57 -5.34 -7.13
C GLY A 104 -1.86 -6.20 -8.36
N SER A 105 -1.02 -6.11 -9.39
CA SER A 105 -1.18 -6.80 -10.68
C SER A 105 -0.59 -8.20 -10.69
N VAL A 106 0.54 -8.41 -9.99
CA VAL A 106 1.21 -9.72 -9.89
C VAL A 106 0.24 -10.76 -9.31
N PRO A 107 0.10 -11.98 -9.86
CA PRO A 107 -0.73 -13.03 -9.26
C PRO A 107 -0.22 -13.51 -7.89
N GLY A 108 -1.14 -13.84 -6.98
CA GLY A 108 -0.83 -14.41 -5.66
C GLY A 108 -0.36 -15.86 -5.71
N ASN A 109 0.25 -16.34 -4.62
CA ASN A 109 0.57 -17.75 -4.45
C ASN A 109 -0.71 -18.59 -4.28
N ARG A 110 -0.87 -19.65 -5.07
CA ARG A 110 -2.07 -20.52 -4.99
C ARG A 110 -2.01 -21.55 -3.87
N ALA A 111 -0.81 -21.86 -3.38
CA ALA A 111 -0.62 -22.79 -2.27
C ALA A 111 -0.69 -22.06 -0.93
N ALA A 112 -0.87 -22.84 0.15
CA ALA A 112 -0.60 -22.37 1.49
C ALA A 112 0.87 -21.91 1.61
N ASN A 113 1.11 -20.88 2.39
CA ASN A 113 2.47 -20.42 2.73
C ASN A 113 2.54 -20.10 4.23
N ARG A 114 3.68 -19.60 4.72
CA ARG A 114 3.88 -19.26 6.15
C ARG A 114 2.90 -18.22 6.71
N PHE A 115 2.16 -17.52 5.87
CA PHE A 115 1.14 -16.54 6.23
C PHE A 115 -0.29 -17.11 6.13
N GLY A 116 -0.42 -18.42 5.91
CA GLY A 116 -1.69 -19.14 5.93
C GLY A 116 -2.19 -19.61 4.56
N GLU A 117 -3.42 -20.10 4.56
CA GLU A 117 -4.15 -20.59 3.38
C GLU A 117 -4.39 -19.47 2.35
N PRO A 118 -4.53 -19.82 1.05
CA PRO A 118 -4.83 -18.85 0.03
C PRO A 118 -6.14 -18.10 0.33
N PRO A 119 -6.18 -16.77 0.10
CA PRO A 119 -7.37 -15.98 0.33
C PRO A 119 -8.52 -16.47 -0.57
N ALA A 120 -9.73 -16.53 -0.01
CA ALA A 120 -10.94 -16.89 -0.75
C ALA A 120 -11.11 -16.00 -1.99
N PRO A 121 -11.67 -16.49 -3.10
CA PRO A 121 -11.92 -15.69 -4.29
C PRO A 121 -12.93 -14.55 -4.02
N GLY A 122 -12.77 -13.42 -4.71
CA GLY A 122 -13.60 -12.22 -4.56
C GLY A 122 -13.14 -11.26 -3.45
N SER A 123 -13.84 -10.15 -3.23
CA SER A 123 -13.53 -9.25 -2.12
C SER A 123 -14.03 -9.89 -0.81
N GLY A 124 -13.11 -10.32 0.06
CA GLY A 124 -13.44 -10.91 1.38
C GLY A 124 -14.11 -9.93 2.35
N LEU A 125 -14.40 -8.71 1.89
CA LEU A 125 -15.12 -7.64 2.56
C LEU A 125 -16.65 -7.88 2.61
N LEU A 126 -17.17 -8.76 1.75
CA LEU A 126 -18.58 -9.15 1.76
C LEU A 126 -18.77 -10.39 2.64
N PRO A 127 -19.83 -10.44 3.48
CA PRO A 127 -20.13 -11.62 4.27
C PRO A 127 -20.30 -12.84 3.36
N LYS A 128 -19.62 -13.95 3.70
CA LYS A 128 -19.77 -15.21 2.98
C LYS A 128 -21.24 -15.61 3.01
N ARG A 129 -21.91 -15.64 1.85
CA ARG A 129 -23.21 -16.33 1.72
C ARG A 129 -22.98 -17.77 2.19
N GLN A 130 -23.54 -18.14 3.34
CA GLN A 130 -23.63 -19.54 3.75
C GLN A 130 -24.45 -20.24 2.68
N ARG A 131 -23.80 -20.95 1.77
CA ARG A 131 -24.49 -21.92 0.93
C ARG A 131 -24.89 -23.06 1.85
N ARG A 132 -26.17 -23.07 2.23
CA ARG A 132 -26.83 -24.24 2.83
C ARG A 132 -26.92 -25.34 1.78
#